data_AF-A0A359MNP5-F1
#
_entry.id   AF-A0A359MNP5-F1
#
_cell.length_a   1.000
_cell.length_b   1.000
_cell.length_c   1.000
_cell.angle_alpha   90.00
_cell.angle_beta   90.00
_cell.angle_gamma   90.00
#
_symmetry.space_group_name_H-M   'P 1'
#
loop_
_entity.id
_entity.type
_entity.pdbx_description
1 polymer ?
#
loop_
_entity_poly.entity_id
_entity_poly.type
_entity_poly.pdbx_seq_one_letter_code
_entity_poly.pdbx_strand_id
1 'polypeptide(L)'
;MEKTMEKIVALAKARGFVYPGSEIYGGLANTWDYGNLGVELKNNVKKAWWQKFIQESPYNVGVDCAILMNTQTWVASGHLGGFSDPLMDCRECHERFRADKLIEDYNMANNISIEGSVDAWSQEDMMKYIDEHKIPCPTCGKHNYTDIRQFNLMFKTFQGVTEDAKNVVYLRPETAQGIFV
;
A
#
# COMPACT_ATOMS: atom_id res chain seq x y z
N MET A 1 8.62 31.78 -7.17
CA MET A 1 7.29 31.27 -6.80
C MET A 1 7.47 29.90 -6.18
N GLU A 2 7.02 29.71 -4.94
CA GLU A 2 7.19 28.44 -4.20
C GLU A 2 6.35 27.33 -4.84
N LYS A 3 6.96 26.16 -5.07
CA LYS A 3 6.32 24.99 -5.67
C LYS A 3 5.92 24.04 -4.54
N THR A 4 4.65 24.08 -4.13
CA THR A 4 4.11 23.21 -3.07
C THR A 4 3.35 22.03 -3.68
N MET A 5 3.13 20.97 -2.90
CA MET A 5 2.35 19.83 -3.37
C MET A 5 0.90 20.20 -3.70
N GLU A 6 0.28 21.13 -2.95
CA GLU A 6 -1.08 21.57 -3.26
C GLU A 6 -1.16 22.22 -4.65
N LYS A 7 -0.13 23.00 -5.03
CA LYS A 7 -0.07 23.62 -6.36
C LYS A 7 0.08 22.58 -7.47
N ILE A 8 0.85 21.52 -7.25
CA ILE A 8 1.03 20.44 -8.22
C ILE A 8 -0.27 19.66 -8.39
N VAL A 9 -0.93 19.29 -7.29
CA VAL A 9 -2.22 18.59 -7.31
C VAL A 9 -3.30 19.43 -8.00
N ALA A 10 -3.39 20.72 -7.66
CA ALA A 10 -4.33 21.64 -8.30
C ALA A 10 -4.08 21.77 -9.81
N LEU A 11 -2.83 21.87 -10.24
CA LEU A 11 -2.47 21.92 -11.66
C LEU A 11 -2.82 20.61 -12.39
N ALA A 12 -2.47 19.46 -11.80
CA ALA A 12 -2.74 18.15 -12.38
C ALA A 12 -4.25 17.94 -12.61
N LYS A 13 -5.07 18.32 -11.62
CA LYS A 13 -6.52 18.29 -11.73
C LYS A 13 -7.03 19.28 -12.78
N ALA A 14 -6.62 20.54 -12.70
CA ALA A 14 -7.10 21.62 -13.60
C ALA A 14 -6.70 21.43 -15.07
N ARG A 15 -5.67 20.64 -15.35
CA ARG A 15 -5.15 20.39 -16.71
C ARG A 15 -5.48 19.01 -17.26
N GLY A 16 -6.25 18.19 -16.54
CA GLY A 16 -6.66 16.87 -17.02
C GLY A 16 -5.56 15.82 -17.01
N PHE A 17 -4.71 15.83 -15.98
CA PHE A 17 -3.76 14.77 -15.70
C PHE A 17 -4.37 13.69 -14.80
N VAL A 18 -4.79 14.06 -13.59
CA VAL A 18 -5.25 13.08 -12.58
C VAL A 18 -6.44 13.65 -11.81
N TYR A 19 -7.45 12.82 -11.58
CA TYR A 19 -8.64 13.12 -10.78
C TYR A 19 -8.80 12.09 -9.64
N PRO A 20 -9.38 12.46 -8.48
CA PRO A 20 -9.83 11.49 -7.50
C PRO A 20 -10.82 10.49 -8.13
N GLY A 21 -10.67 9.20 -7.84
CA GLY A 21 -11.56 8.18 -8.38
C GLY A 21 -12.98 8.38 -7.85
N SER A 22 -13.99 8.25 -8.72
CA SER A 22 -15.41 8.45 -8.36
C SER A 22 -15.73 9.83 -7.75
N GLU A 23 -15.05 10.90 -8.22
CA GLU A 23 -15.12 12.26 -7.64
C GLU A 23 -16.54 12.77 -7.37
N ILE A 24 -17.46 12.61 -8.34
CA ILE A 24 -18.84 13.12 -8.21
C ILE A 24 -19.68 12.40 -7.15
N TYR A 25 -19.21 11.25 -6.66
CA TYR A 25 -19.85 10.45 -5.62
C TYR A 25 -19.15 10.55 -4.27
N GLY A 26 -18.32 11.58 -4.06
CA GLY A 26 -17.59 11.79 -2.81
C GLY A 26 -16.18 11.21 -2.81
N GLY A 27 -15.75 10.61 -3.92
CA GLY A 27 -14.42 10.02 -4.06
C GLY A 27 -14.31 8.63 -3.45
N LEU A 28 -13.33 7.87 -3.93
CA LEU A 28 -12.89 6.62 -3.31
C LEU A 28 -11.43 6.76 -2.91
N ALA A 29 -11.16 6.69 -1.61
CA ALA A 29 -9.81 6.83 -1.06
C ALA A 29 -8.81 5.89 -1.75
N ASN A 30 -7.61 6.40 -2.01
CA ASN A 30 -6.52 5.68 -2.67
C ASN A 30 -6.81 5.18 -4.10
N THR A 31 -7.78 5.79 -4.80
CA THR A 31 -8.03 5.54 -6.22
C THR A 31 -8.04 6.85 -7.02
N TRP A 32 -7.55 6.79 -8.25
CA TRP A 32 -7.43 7.95 -9.14
C TRP A 32 -7.67 7.58 -10.60
N ASP A 33 -8.27 8.51 -11.33
CA ASP A 33 -8.51 8.41 -12.78
C ASP A 33 -7.54 9.29 -13.54
N TYR A 34 -6.94 8.77 -14.61
CA TYR A 34 -6.08 9.54 -15.50
C TYR A 34 -6.90 10.24 -16.58
N GLY A 35 -6.82 11.57 -16.64
CA GLY A 35 -7.47 12.38 -17.67
C GLY A 35 -6.79 12.28 -19.04
N ASN A 36 -7.24 13.10 -19.99
CA ASN A 36 -6.76 13.08 -21.38
C ASN A 36 -5.25 13.36 -21.51
N LEU A 37 -4.69 14.30 -20.75
CA LEU A 37 -3.24 14.53 -20.77
C LEU A 37 -2.49 13.51 -19.91
N GLY A 38 -3.12 13.04 -18.84
CA GLY A 38 -2.55 12.05 -17.93
C GLY A 38 -2.35 10.69 -18.58
N VAL A 39 -3.30 10.23 -19.39
CA VAL A 39 -3.19 8.95 -20.10
C VAL A 39 -2.08 8.98 -21.14
N GLU A 40 -1.92 10.09 -21.88
CA GLU A 40 -0.83 10.28 -22.83
C GLU A 40 0.53 10.27 -22.14
N LEU A 41 0.67 11.02 -21.04
CA LEU A 41 1.90 11.01 -20.26
C LEU A 41 2.23 9.61 -19.72
N LYS A 42 1.24 8.93 -19.12
CA LYS A 42 1.40 7.57 -18.59
C LYS A 42 1.84 6.59 -19.68
N ASN A 43 1.21 6.65 -20.85
CA ASN A 43 1.55 5.79 -21.98
C ASN A 43 2.95 6.06 -22.51
N ASN A 44 3.37 7.33 -22.59
CA ASN A 44 4.72 7.70 -23.02
C ASN A 44 5.79 7.19 -22.05
N VAL A 45 5.56 7.31 -20.74
CA VAL A 45 6.45 6.75 -19.71
C VAL A 45 6.55 5.23 -19.83
N LYS A 46 5.41 4.53 -19.98
CA LYS A 46 5.40 3.07 -20.17
C LYS A 46 6.16 2.63 -21.42
N LYS A 47 5.97 3.32 -22.55
CA LYS A 47 6.68 3.05 -23.80
C LYS A 47 8.19 3.25 -23.66
N ALA A 48 8.62 4.36 -23.07
CA ALA A 48 10.03 4.64 -22.84
C ALA A 48 10.68 3.59 -21.91
N TRP A 49 10.00 3.19 -20.84
CA TRP A 49 10.46 2.14 -19.95
C TRP A 49 10.58 0.79 -20.67
N TRP A 50 9.55 0.41 -21.44
CA TRP A 50 9.54 -0.85 -22.18
C TRP A 50 10.64 -0.90 -23.24
N GLN A 51 10.83 0.18 -23.98
CA GLN A 51 11.93 0.30 -24.94
C GLN A 51 13.27 0.09 -24.23
N LYS A 52 13.50 0.83 -23.13
CA LYS A 52 14.81 0.83 -22.45
C LYS A 52 15.15 -0.50 -21.80
N PHE A 53 14.21 -1.08 -21.07
CA PHE A 53 14.50 -2.23 -20.21
C PHE A 53 14.16 -3.56 -20.88
N ILE A 54 13.22 -3.61 -21.82
CA ILE A 54 12.83 -4.86 -22.49
C ILE A 54 13.42 -4.93 -23.89
N GLN A 55 13.14 -3.96 -24.77
CA GLN A 55 13.52 -4.06 -26.18
C GLN A 55 15.02 -3.86 -26.45
N GLU A 56 15.68 -2.98 -25.70
CA GLU A 56 17.13 -2.72 -25.84
C GLU A 56 18.01 -3.76 -25.13
N SER A 57 17.43 -4.67 -24.33
CA SER A 57 18.16 -5.72 -23.64
C SER A 57 17.93 -7.07 -24.32
N PRO A 58 18.98 -7.75 -24.84
CA PRO A 58 18.81 -9.07 -25.47
C PRO A 58 18.47 -10.18 -24.46
N TYR A 59 18.53 -9.89 -23.15
CA TYR A 59 18.30 -10.87 -22.08
C TYR A 59 16.91 -10.77 -21.45
N ASN A 60 16.12 -9.77 -21.84
CA ASN A 60 14.81 -9.54 -21.23
C ASN A 60 13.70 -9.89 -22.21
N VAL A 61 12.63 -10.48 -21.69
CA VAL A 61 11.42 -10.82 -22.44
C VAL A 61 10.20 -10.22 -21.78
N GLY A 62 9.22 -9.83 -22.60
CA GLY A 62 7.96 -9.32 -22.13
C GLY A 62 6.93 -10.43 -21.90
N VAL A 63 6.17 -10.33 -20.82
CA VAL A 63 5.02 -11.20 -20.54
C VAL A 63 3.88 -10.36 -19.94
N ASP A 64 2.64 -10.74 -20.20
CA ASP A 64 1.45 -10.12 -19.61
C ASP A 64 0.59 -11.19 -18.92
N CYS A 65 0.74 -11.29 -17.60
CA CYS A 65 0.09 -12.31 -16.79
C CYS A 65 -1.27 -11.82 -16.26
N ALA A 66 -2.15 -12.77 -15.94
CA ALA A 66 -3.46 -12.46 -15.34
C ALA A 66 -3.34 -11.70 -14.00
N ILE A 67 -4.35 -10.88 -13.69
CA ILE A 67 -4.47 -10.18 -12.40
C ILE A 67 -4.98 -11.11 -11.30
N LEU A 68 -5.96 -11.95 -11.63
CA LEU A 68 -6.47 -12.98 -10.74
C LEU A 68 -5.66 -14.25 -10.94
N MET A 69 -5.10 -14.77 -9.84
CA MET A 69 -4.27 -15.97 -9.84
C MET A 69 -4.82 -16.98 -8.83
N ASN A 70 -4.42 -18.24 -8.98
CA ASN A 70 -4.77 -19.29 -8.03
C ASN A 70 -4.25 -18.93 -6.63
N THR A 71 -5.09 -19.11 -5.61
CA THR A 71 -4.76 -18.80 -4.21
C THR A 71 -3.50 -19.51 -3.71
N GLN A 72 -3.18 -20.71 -4.21
CA GLN A 72 -1.97 -21.43 -3.83
C GLN A 72 -0.68 -20.68 -4.22
N THR A 73 -0.69 -19.85 -5.26
CA THR A 73 0.45 -18.98 -5.60
C THR A 73 0.78 -18.02 -4.44
N TRP A 74 -0.25 -17.49 -3.78
CA TRP A 74 -0.08 -16.54 -2.66
C TRP A 74 0.22 -17.22 -1.33
N VAL A 75 -0.15 -18.50 -1.17
CA VAL A 75 0.33 -19.34 -0.07
C VAL A 75 1.81 -19.65 -0.25
N ALA A 76 2.19 -20.15 -1.43
CA ALA A 76 3.55 -20.58 -1.72
C ALA A 76 4.56 -19.44 -1.67
N SER A 77 4.18 -18.24 -2.13
CA SER A 77 5.01 -17.04 -2.04
C SER A 77 5.03 -16.38 -0.66
N GLY A 78 4.24 -16.87 0.30
CA GLY A 78 4.17 -16.34 1.66
C GLY A 78 3.30 -15.10 1.83
N HIS A 79 2.74 -14.54 0.76
CA HIS A 79 1.92 -13.32 0.82
C HIS A 79 0.71 -13.46 1.77
N LEU A 80 0.01 -14.60 1.76
CA LEU A 80 -1.13 -14.77 2.67
C LEU A 80 -0.73 -14.87 4.15
N GLY A 81 0.52 -15.21 4.45
CA GLY A 81 1.03 -15.32 5.81
C GLY A 81 1.76 -14.07 6.31
N GLY A 82 2.35 -13.28 5.41
CA GLY A 82 3.25 -12.18 5.79
C GLY A 82 3.05 -10.85 5.05
N PHE A 83 2.17 -10.75 4.04
CA PHE A 83 1.88 -9.49 3.37
C PHE A 83 0.76 -8.74 4.09
N SER A 84 1.10 -8.20 5.26
CA SER A 84 0.14 -7.55 6.15
C SER A 84 0.78 -6.37 6.90
N ASP A 85 -0.05 -5.36 7.18
CA ASP A 85 0.36 -4.23 8.01
C ASP A 85 -0.02 -4.49 9.48
N PRO A 86 0.85 -4.15 10.45
CA PRO A 86 0.55 -4.22 11.86
C PRO A 86 -0.36 -3.04 12.27
N LEU A 87 -1.66 -3.26 12.39
CA LEU A 87 -2.63 -2.22 12.75
C LEU A 87 -3.01 -2.26 14.22
N MET A 88 -3.18 -1.08 14.81
CA MET A 88 -3.72 -0.88 16.16
C MET A 88 -4.65 0.34 16.19
N ASP A 89 -5.61 0.35 17.11
CA ASP A 89 -6.57 1.43 17.25
C ASP A 89 -6.36 2.14 18.59
N CYS A 90 -6.49 3.47 18.64
CA CYS A 90 -6.56 4.18 19.91
C CYS A 90 -7.93 3.95 20.54
N ARG A 91 -7.97 3.45 21.78
CA ARG A 91 -9.24 3.14 22.47
C ARG A 91 -10.06 4.38 22.82
N GLU A 92 -9.44 5.55 22.80
CA GLU A 92 -10.05 6.82 23.24
C GLU A 92 -10.69 7.59 22.07
N CYS A 93 -10.00 7.68 20.92
CA CYS A 93 -10.51 8.40 19.75
C CYS A 93 -10.89 7.48 18.58
N HIS A 94 -10.67 6.17 18.70
CA HIS A 94 -10.96 5.15 17.69
C HIS A 94 -10.22 5.32 16.36
N GLU A 95 -9.22 6.20 16.33
CA GLU A 95 -8.35 6.37 15.17
C GLU A 95 -7.44 5.15 15.03
N ARG A 96 -7.20 4.74 13.78
CA ARG A 96 -6.39 3.58 13.44
C ARG A 96 -5.00 4.00 12.98
N PHE A 97 -3.99 3.28 13.45
CA PHE A 97 -2.60 3.52 13.14
C PHE A 97 -1.93 2.23 12.67
N ARG A 98 -0.94 2.37 11.79
CA ARG A 98 0.06 1.32 11.63
C ARG A 98 1.10 1.46 12.74
N ALA A 99 1.36 0.39 13.47
CA ALA A 99 2.22 0.39 14.64
C ALA A 99 3.67 0.71 14.28
N ASP A 100 4.17 0.16 13.17
CA ASP A 100 5.49 0.44 12.62
C ASP A 100 5.68 1.95 12.37
N LYS A 101 4.74 2.55 11.65
CA LYS A 101 4.78 3.95 11.26
C LYS A 101 4.65 4.88 12.45
N LEU A 102 3.80 4.52 13.41
CA LEU A 102 3.66 5.25 14.68
C LEU A 102 5.00 5.33 15.42
N ILE A 103 5.74 4.22 15.48
CA ILE A 103 7.07 4.16 16.11
C ILE A 103 8.08 4.99 15.31
N GLU A 104 8.13 4.83 13.98
CA GLU A 104 9.03 5.60 13.12
C GLU A 104 8.81 7.10 13.24
N ASP A 105 7.57 7.56 13.17
CA ASP A 105 7.23 8.98 13.24
C ASP A 105 7.54 9.56 14.63
N TYR A 106 7.29 8.81 15.70
CA TYR A 106 7.69 9.19 17.05
C TYR A 106 9.22 9.32 17.18
N ASN A 107 9.96 8.36 16.63
CA ASN A 107 11.42 8.36 16.71
C ASN A 107 12.04 9.49 15.90
N MET A 108 11.50 9.76 14.71
CA MET A 108 11.90 10.92 13.91
C MET A 108 11.61 12.23 14.66
N ALA A 109 10.44 12.38 15.29
CA ALA A 109 10.09 13.58 16.04
C ALA A 109 10.96 13.80 17.30
N ASN A 110 11.45 12.72 17.91
CA ASN A 110 12.28 12.77 19.12
C ASN A 110 13.78 12.61 18.85
N ASN A 111 14.21 12.59 17.58
CA ASN A 111 15.59 12.38 17.15
C ASN A 111 16.20 11.07 17.70
N ILE A 112 15.40 10.00 17.78
CA ILE A 112 15.83 8.67 18.17
C ILE A 112 16.21 7.89 16.91
N SER A 113 17.46 7.44 16.84
CA SER A 113 17.93 6.55 15.77
C SER A 113 17.87 5.11 16.23
N ILE A 114 17.21 4.25 15.45
CA ILE A 114 17.16 2.81 15.67
C ILE A 114 18.06 2.10 14.65
N GLU A 115 18.74 1.04 15.07
CA GLU A 115 19.41 0.13 14.13
C GLU A 115 18.38 -0.83 13.52
N GLY A 116 18.25 -0.81 12.19
CA GLY A 116 17.31 -1.65 11.45
C GLY A 116 15.97 -0.96 11.13
N SER A 117 15.07 -1.72 10.49
CA SER A 117 13.73 -1.26 10.13
C SER A 117 12.71 -1.81 11.14
N VAL A 118 11.81 -0.94 11.60
CA VAL A 118 10.71 -1.31 12.52
C VAL A 118 9.76 -2.33 11.86
N ASP A 119 9.63 -2.30 10.53
CA ASP A 119 8.81 -3.24 9.76
C ASP A 119 9.26 -4.71 9.94
N ALA A 120 10.50 -4.94 10.38
CA ALA A 120 11.02 -6.28 10.64
C ALA A 120 10.75 -6.77 12.09
N TRP A 121 10.17 -5.95 12.94
CA TRP A 121 9.92 -6.29 14.35
C TRP A 121 8.72 -7.21 14.52
N SER A 122 8.74 -8.01 15.59
CA SER A 122 7.54 -8.75 15.99
C SER A 122 6.48 -7.81 16.55
N GLN A 123 5.23 -8.25 16.57
CA GLN A 123 4.13 -7.48 17.17
C GLN A 123 4.36 -7.25 18.67
N GLU A 124 4.97 -8.22 19.35
CA GLU A 124 5.31 -8.12 20.76
C GLU A 124 6.38 -7.06 20.99
N ASP A 125 7.43 -7.02 20.15
CA ASP A 125 8.48 -6.01 20.23
C ASP A 125 7.94 -4.59 19.97
N MET A 126 7.07 -4.44 18.96
CA MET A 126 6.42 -3.16 18.67
C MET A 126 5.54 -2.69 19.84
N MET A 127 4.69 -3.58 20.38
CA MET A 127 3.85 -3.24 21.54
C MET A 127 4.68 -2.84 22.76
N LYS A 128 5.72 -3.64 23.05
CA LYS A 128 6.63 -3.36 24.15
C LYS A 128 7.30 -2.01 23.98
N TYR A 129 7.77 -1.69 22.78
CA TYR A 129 8.40 -0.41 22.49
C TYR A 129 7.44 0.77 22.69
N ILE A 130 6.21 0.65 22.20
CA ILE A 130 5.15 1.67 22.36
C ILE A 130 4.84 1.91 23.84
N ASP A 131 4.75 0.84 24.63
CA ASP A 131 4.46 0.91 26.06
C ASP A 131 5.61 1.47 26.90
N GLU A 132 6.86 1.10 26.56
CA GLU A 132 8.08 1.58 27.24
C GLU A 132 8.33 3.06 26.98
N HIS A 133 8.17 3.51 25.72
CA HIS A 133 8.38 4.91 25.34
C HIS A 133 7.15 5.78 25.58
N LYS A 134 6.03 5.18 26.02
CA LYS A 134 4.73 5.85 26.19
C LYS A 134 4.41 6.71 24.97
N ILE A 135 4.42 6.10 23.79
CA ILE A 135 4.16 6.83 22.55
C ILE A 135 2.71 7.38 22.58
N PRO A 136 2.50 8.70 22.50
CA PRO A 136 1.16 9.27 22.53
C PRO A 136 0.45 9.08 21.19
N CYS A 137 -0.87 8.98 21.23
CA CYS A 137 -1.72 9.03 20.04
C CYS A 137 -1.51 10.39 19.34
N PRO A 138 -1.13 10.40 18.05
CA PRO A 138 -0.93 11.65 17.31
C PRO A 138 -2.18 12.53 17.26
N THR A 139 -3.36 11.92 17.34
CA THR A 139 -4.65 12.61 17.24
C THR A 139 -5.15 13.17 18.56
N CYS A 140 -5.06 12.40 19.65
CA CYS A 140 -5.67 12.78 20.95
C CYS A 140 -4.69 12.86 22.13
N GLY A 141 -3.42 12.50 21.93
CA GLY A 141 -2.38 12.55 22.96
C GLY A 141 -2.47 11.47 24.05
N LYS A 142 -3.44 10.55 23.96
CA LYS A 142 -3.60 9.44 24.92
C LYS A 142 -2.69 8.25 24.56
N HIS A 143 -2.40 7.39 25.52
CA HIS A 143 -1.49 6.24 25.36
C HIS A 143 -2.21 4.89 25.40
N ASN A 144 -3.52 4.89 25.17
CA ASN A 144 -4.37 3.71 25.31
C ASN A 144 -4.67 3.12 23.94
N TYR A 145 -3.96 2.06 23.58
CA TYR A 145 -4.13 1.36 22.30
C TYR A 145 -4.68 -0.05 22.46
N THR A 146 -5.26 -0.58 21.39
CA THR A 146 -5.55 -2.02 21.28
C THR A 146 -4.27 -2.80 21.01
N ASP A 147 -4.34 -4.12 21.16
CA ASP A 147 -3.29 -5.00 20.65
C ASP A 147 -3.13 -4.84 19.14
N ILE A 148 -1.91 -5.09 18.65
CA ILE A 148 -1.61 -5.09 17.22
C ILE A 148 -2.28 -6.29 16.56
N ARG A 149 -2.86 -6.06 15.38
CA ARG A 149 -3.47 -7.09 14.53
C ARG A 149 -2.89 -7.00 13.13
N GLN A 150 -2.62 -8.15 12.53
CA GLN A 150 -2.20 -8.21 11.13
C GLN A 150 -3.38 -7.96 10.21
N PHE A 151 -3.25 -6.97 9.35
CA PHE A 151 -4.24 -6.68 8.31
C PHE A 151 -3.68 -7.05 6.94
N ASN A 152 -4.24 -8.11 6.34
CA ASN A 152 -3.82 -8.56 5.02
C ASN A 152 -4.14 -7.48 3.97
N LEU A 153 -3.12 -7.10 3.20
CA LEU A 153 -3.22 -6.04 2.20
C LEU A 153 -3.74 -6.53 0.84
N MET A 154 -3.91 -7.84 0.66
CA MET A 154 -4.44 -8.41 -0.58
C MET A 154 -5.95 -8.23 -0.68
N PHE A 155 -6.41 -7.71 -1.82
CA PHE A 155 -7.83 -7.64 -2.13
C PHE A 155 -8.37 -9.03 -2.46
N LYS A 156 -9.27 -9.51 -1.60
CA LYS A 156 -9.98 -10.78 -1.74
C LYS A 156 -11.24 -10.62 -2.59
N THR A 157 -11.51 -11.59 -3.47
CA THR A 157 -12.77 -11.73 -4.20
C THR A 157 -13.10 -13.21 -4.42
N PHE A 158 -14.19 -13.51 -5.12
CA PHE A 158 -14.65 -14.87 -5.40
C PHE A 158 -14.79 -15.09 -6.90
N GLN A 159 -14.25 -16.20 -7.39
CA GLN A 159 -14.38 -16.62 -8.78
C GLN A 159 -15.55 -17.59 -8.93
N GLY A 160 -16.64 -17.14 -9.53
CA GLY A 160 -17.82 -17.97 -9.82
C GLY A 160 -19.11 -17.35 -9.31
N VAL A 161 -20.20 -18.12 -9.39
CA VAL A 161 -21.55 -17.65 -9.03
C VAL A 161 -21.83 -17.66 -7.53
N THR A 162 -21.05 -18.41 -6.76
CA THR A 162 -21.19 -18.53 -5.30
C THR A 162 -19.97 -17.98 -4.58
N GLU A 163 -20.21 -17.23 -3.50
CA GLU A 163 -19.20 -16.75 -2.56
C GLU A 163 -18.76 -17.87 -1.60
N ASP A 164 -18.30 -19.00 -2.15
CA ASP A 164 -17.76 -20.13 -1.38
C ASP A 164 -16.25 -19.96 -1.14
N ALA A 165 -15.75 -20.45 0.00
CA ALA A 165 -14.34 -20.44 0.36
C ALA A 165 -13.45 -21.13 -0.70
N LYS A 166 -13.98 -22.13 -1.41
CA LYS A 166 -13.27 -22.81 -2.51
C LYS A 166 -13.03 -21.92 -3.73
N ASN A 167 -13.83 -20.86 -3.89
CA ASN A 167 -13.78 -19.94 -5.01
C ASN A 167 -12.98 -18.68 -4.69
N VAL A 168 -12.37 -18.58 -3.51
CA VAL A 168 -11.59 -17.41 -3.12
C VAL A 168 -10.39 -17.23 -4.03
N VAL A 169 -10.27 -16.03 -4.59
CA VAL A 169 -9.12 -15.55 -5.36
C VAL A 169 -8.75 -14.15 -4.91
N TYR A 170 -7.56 -13.69 -5.30
CA TYR A 170 -7.04 -12.39 -4.91
C TYR A 170 -6.61 -11.60 -6.13
N LEU A 171 -6.79 -10.27 -6.08
CA LEU A 171 -6.06 -9.38 -6.99
C LEU A 171 -4.58 -9.45 -6.61
N ARG A 172 -3.71 -9.68 -7.58
CA ARG A 172 -2.27 -9.75 -7.34
C ARG A 172 -1.74 -8.48 -6.65
N PRO A 173 -0.99 -8.59 -5.53
CA PRO A 173 -0.36 -7.44 -4.87
C PRO A 173 0.92 -6.99 -5.61
N GLU A 174 1.46 -7.84 -6.48
CA GLU A 174 2.65 -7.59 -7.29
C GLU A 174 2.57 -8.33 -8.64
N THR A 175 3.48 -8.05 -9.57
CA THR A 175 3.54 -8.74 -10.88
C THR A 175 4.55 -9.89 -10.93
N ALA A 176 5.43 -10.05 -9.94
CA ALA A 176 6.56 -10.99 -9.99
C ALA A 176 6.10 -12.46 -10.02
N GLN A 177 5.09 -12.82 -9.21
CA GLN A 177 4.57 -14.19 -9.19
C GLN A 177 4.07 -14.67 -10.55
N GLY A 178 3.59 -13.78 -11.40
CA GLY A 178 3.18 -14.14 -12.77
C GLY A 178 4.33 -14.61 -13.66
N ILE A 179 5.57 -14.20 -13.35
CA ILE A 179 6.78 -14.59 -14.09
C ILE A 179 7.34 -15.93 -13.59
N PHE A 180 7.13 -16.25 -12.30
CA PHE A 180 7.65 -17.47 -11.68
C PHE A 180 6.85 -18.74 -12.00
N VAL A 181 5.63 -18.61 -12.54
CA VAL A 181 4.68 -19.73 -12.77
C VAL A 181 4.46 -20.05 -14.24
#